data_AF-A0A7S4IT85-F1
#
_entry.id   AF-A0A7S4IT85-F1
#
_cell.length_a   1.000
_cell.length_b   1.000
_cell.length_c   1.000
_cell.angle_alpha   90.00
_cell.angle_beta   90.00
_cell.angle_gamma   90.00
#
_symmetry.space_group_name_H-M   'P 1'
#
loop_
_entity.id
_entity.type
_entity.pdbx_description
1 polymer ?
#
loop_
_entity_poly.entity_id
_entity_poly.type
_entity_poly.pdbx_seq_one_letter_code
_entity_poly.pdbx_strand_id
1 'polypeptide(L)'
;QIVAKADAILSHKPHKEGFLTKYTLTTLTDAWCRHWAVIEGGFLWYYPSHNDYDAVSRVIPLGDCKLLISNDPNDPPYCFAIKTQGNPRKFCAQDEESFDYWLHVIRMSKTQSKFPNHSFAPVREGMSGRWFVDGEDTYRLMEETMEKAQREIFITDWFFSPQVYLRRFDANGRPSMEKQHRLDVLLKKKADEGVKIYVLPWSETKIAIDLGSANVKAVLEKLSPNIKVLCHPLVAPIKWSHHQKTVIVDQKIAFVGGLDLCFGRWDTQKHSLTDIQQPYIFPGKDYYNPAVAEFSNVPNYHEEIVDRKLEPRMPWHDIHMMCEGDAARDVAANFIQRWNHHRDLLNEHKHITPESSYLPPSGKLSVQVLRSVCDWSAGVKTTETSILNAYMAEIESAQHFIYIENQFFISSLS
;
A
#
# COMPACT_ATOMS: atom_id res chain seq x y z
N GLN A 1 -7.67 -26.31 32.56
CA GLN A 1 -8.39 -25.00 32.55
C GLN A 1 -7.47 -23.80 32.23
N ILE A 2 -6.16 -23.84 32.53
CA ILE A 2 -5.20 -22.79 32.13
C ILE A 2 -4.82 -22.91 30.64
N VAL A 3 -4.75 -24.12 30.09
CA VAL A 3 -4.47 -24.37 28.65
C VAL A 3 -5.60 -23.85 27.74
N ALA A 4 -6.86 -24.03 28.14
CA ALA A 4 -8.02 -23.54 27.37
C ALA A 4 -8.17 -22.00 27.35
N LYS A 5 -7.56 -21.28 28.31
CA LYS A 5 -7.48 -19.81 28.28
C LYS A 5 -6.30 -19.30 27.44
N ALA A 6 -5.24 -20.10 27.29
CA ALA A 6 -4.14 -19.81 26.36
C ALA A 6 -4.59 -20.02 24.90
N ASP A 7 -5.41 -21.04 24.63
CA ASP A 7 -5.94 -21.29 23.28
C ASP A 7 -6.88 -20.19 22.77
N ALA A 8 -7.55 -19.46 23.68
CA ALA A 8 -8.32 -18.28 23.32
C ALA A 8 -7.43 -17.07 22.96
N ILE A 9 -6.21 -16.98 23.53
CA ILE A 9 -5.21 -15.94 23.23
C ILE A 9 -4.40 -16.29 21.96
N LEU A 10 -4.26 -17.58 21.65
CA LEU A 10 -3.51 -18.12 20.51
C LEU A 10 -4.29 -18.12 19.18
N SER A 11 -5.51 -17.59 19.16
CA SER A 11 -6.35 -17.67 17.98
C SER A 11 -5.96 -16.69 16.87
N HIS A 12 -5.44 -15.47 17.12
CA HIS A 12 -5.25 -14.49 16.05
C HIS A 12 -3.89 -13.76 16.09
N LYS A 13 -3.02 -14.15 15.13
CA LYS A 13 -1.77 -13.50 14.66
C LYS A 13 -0.48 -13.77 15.49
N PRO A 14 0.63 -14.18 14.86
CA PRO A 14 1.92 -14.32 15.55
C PRO A 14 2.40 -12.95 16.07
N HIS A 15 2.56 -12.82 17.38
CA HIS A 15 3.08 -11.62 18.03
C HIS A 15 4.14 -11.98 19.08
N LYS A 16 5.27 -11.27 19.06
CA LYS A 16 6.29 -11.35 20.12
C LYS A 16 7.13 -10.09 20.13
N GLU A 17 7.35 -9.54 21.32
CA GLU A 17 8.35 -8.49 21.52
C GLU A 17 9.35 -8.88 22.62
N GLY A 18 10.51 -8.25 22.58
CA GLY A 18 11.56 -8.48 23.57
C GLY A 18 12.94 -8.18 23.03
N PHE A 19 13.95 -8.46 23.85
CA PHE A 19 15.33 -8.22 23.46
C PHE A 19 15.90 -9.34 22.57
N LEU A 20 16.59 -8.93 21.50
CA LEU A 20 17.48 -9.75 20.70
C LEU A 20 18.85 -9.07 20.64
N THR A 21 19.92 -9.86 20.75
CA THR A 21 21.27 -9.37 20.49
C THR A 21 21.57 -9.55 19.01
N LYS A 22 21.75 -8.45 18.26
CA LYS A 22 21.95 -8.46 16.82
C LYS A 22 23.42 -8.25 16.48
N TYR A 23 23.94 -9.01 15.53
CA TYR A 23 25.25 -8.77 14.94
C TYR A 23 25.22 -7.54 14.04
N THR A 24 26.14 -6.61 14.24
CA THR A 24 26.26 -5.38 13.44
C THR A 24 27.69 -5.26 12.91
N LEU A 25 27.82 -5.36 11.59
CA LEU A 25 29.03 -4.97 10.86
C LEU A 25 29.00 -3.45 10.68
N THR A 26 29.98 -2.76 11.28
CA THR A 26 30.28 -1.36 10.95
C THR A 26 31.63 -1.29 10.27
N THR A 27 31.94 -0.16 9.62
CA THR A 27 33.25 0.05 8.98
C THR A 27 34.43 0.04 9.96
N LEU A 28 34.17 0.12 11.28
CA LEU A 28 35.19 0.29 12.32
C LEU A 28 35.19 -0.82 13.38
N THR A 29 34.07 -1.50 13.62
CA THR A 29 33.95 -2.57 14.63
C THR A 29 32.88 -3.60 14.26
N ASP A 30 33.15 -4.86 14.57
CA ASP A 30 32.17 -5.94 14.60
C ASP A 30 31.67 -6.11 16.03
N ALA A 31 30.36 -5.97 16.24
CA ALA A 31 29.79 -6.05 17.59
C ALA A 31 28.41 -6.70 17.62
N TRP A 32 28.17 -7.43 18.69
CA TRP A 32 26.86 -7.91 19.11
C TRP A 32 26.21 -6.85 20.00
N CYS A 33 25.12 -6.26 19.54
CA CYS A 33 24.43 -5.18 20.26
C CYS A 33 23.01 -5.61 20.65
N ARG A 34 22.54 -5.20 21.82
CA ARG A 34 21.19 -5.52 22.30
C ARG A 34 20.16 -4.57 21.68
N HIS A 35 19.11 -5.11 21.07
CA HIS A 35 18.03 -4.35 20.45
C HIS A 35 16.67 -4.83 20.98
N TRP A 36 15.72 -3.90 21.11
CA TRP A 36 14.31 -4.27 21.25
C TRP A 36 13.78 -4.68 19.89
N ALA A 37 13.17 -5.85 19.78
CA ALA A 37 12.64 -6.41 18.56
C ALA A 37 11.17 -6.77 18.73
N VAL A 38 10.42 -6.68 17.63
CA VAL A 38 8.98 -6.97 17.57
C VAL A 38 8.70 -7.80 16.33
N ILE A 39 7.96 -8.90 16.51
CA ILE A 39 7.32 -9.64 15.42
C ILE A 39 5.84 -9.38 15.48
N GLU A 40 5.30 -8.92 14.36
CA GLU A 40 3.88 -8.69 14.20
C GLU A 40 3.52 -8.51 12.72
N GLY A 41 2.30 -8.89 12.34
CA GLY A 41 1.78 -8.65 11.00
C GLY A 41 2.59 -9.33 9.89
N GLY A 42 3.35 -10.38 10.21
CA GLY A 42 4.26 -11.03 9.27
C GLY A 42 5.62 -10.32 9.09
N PHE A 43 5.95 -9.35 9.94
CA PHE A 43 7.22 -8.62 9.93
C PHE A 43 7.99 -8.83 11.23
N LEU A 44 9.32 -8.75 11.15
CA LEU A 44 10.21 -8.52 12.29
C LEU A 44 10.82 -7.13 12.15
N TRP A 45 10.74 -6.28 13.15
CA TRP A 45 11.51 -5.05 13.21
C TRP A 45 12.25 -4.90 14.52
N TYR A 46 13.23 -4.01 14.54
CA TYR A 46 14.02 -3.73 15.73
C TYR A 46 14.44 -2.27 15.80
N TYR A 47 14.64 -1.80 17.04
CA TYR A 47 14.96 -0.41 17.36
C TYR A 47 16.46 -0.24 17.63
N PRO A 48 17.05 0.95 17.36
CA PRO A 48 18.45 1.25 17.66
C PRO A 48 18.74 1.13 19.14
N SER A 49 17.80 1.56 19.99
CA SER A 49 17.84 1.41 21.43
C SER A 49 16.43 1.21 22.00
N HIS A 50 16.33 0.70 23.23
CA HIS A 50 15.05 0.51 23.93
C HIS A 50 14.37 1.81 24.38
N ASN A 51 15.02 2.97 24.23
CA ASN A 51 14.49 4.27 24.60
C ASN A 51 14.20 5.18 23.40
N ASP A 52 14.49 4.71 22.18
CA ASP A 52 14.29 5.44 20.93
C ASP A 52 13.37 4.65 20.00
N TYR A 53 12.07 4.76 20.29
CA TYR A 53 11.01 4.18 19.45
C TYR A 53 10.65 5.06 18.25
N ASP A 54 11.28 6.23 18.11
CA ASP A 54 11.00 7.20 17.03
C ASP A 54 11.73 6.85 15.71
N ALA A 55 12.64 5.88 15.74
CA ALA A 55 13.41 5.45 14.58
C ALA A 55 13.54 3.93 14.51
N VAL A 56 12.60 3.24 13.86
CA VAL A 56 12.77 1.82 13.51
C VAL A 56 14.02 1.63 12.64
N SER A 57 14.95 0.78 13.08
CA SER A 57 16.22 0.56 12.35
C SER A 57 15.97 -0.16 11.04
N ARG A 58 15.18 -1.23 11.09
CA ARG A 58 14.83 -2.04 9.91
C ARG A 58 13.58 -2.84 10.16
N VAL A 59 12.84 -3.10 9.08
CA VAL A 59 11.64 -3.94 9.04
C VAL A 59 11.88 -5.06 8.03
N ILE A 60 11.68 -6.30 8.46
CA ILE A 60 12.03 -7.52 7.73
C ILE A 60 10.75 -8.31 7.47
N PRO A 61 10.32 -8.48 6.21
CA PRO A 61 9.20 -9.37 5.91
C PRO A 61 9.60 -10.83 6.20
N LEU A 62 8.76 -11.55 6.93
CA LEU A 62 9.03 -12.91 7.36
C LEU A 62 8.49 -13.97 6.38
N GLY A 63 7.45 -13.68 5.59
CA GLY A 63 6.77 -14.66 4.73
C GLY A 63 7.71 -15.50 3.85
N ASP A 64 8.69 -14.86 3.20
CA ASP A 64 9.65 -15.50 2.28
C ASP A 64 11.05 -15.71 2.87
N CYS A 65 11.24 -15.47 4.17
CA CYS A 65 12.58 -15.49 4.75
C CYS A 65 13.11 -16.92 4.96
N LYS A 66 14.42 -17.13 4.81
CA LYS A 66 15.12 -18.33 5.30
C LYS A 66 15.53 -18.09 6.75
N LEU A 67 15.17 -19.03 7.62
CA LEU A 67 15.58 -19.04 9.02
C LEU A 67 16.72 -20.05 9.13
N LEU A 68 17.87 -19.60 9.61
CA LEU A 68 19.11 -20.38 9.73
C LEU A 68 19.48 -20.43 11.20
N ILE A 69 19.68 -21.61 11.77
CA ILE A 69 20.22 -21.75 13.13
C ILE A 69 21.75 -21.68 13.02
N SER A 70 22.41 -20.91 13.87
CA SER A 70 23.87 -20.83 13.84
C SER A 70 24.49 -22.08 14.43
N ASN A 71 25.47 -22.63 13.73
CA ASN A 71 26.37 -23.69 14.22
C ASN A 71 27.82 -23.16 14.30
N ASP A 72 28.03 -21.85 14.18
CA ASP A 72 29.35 -21.23 14.24
C ASP A 72 29.79 -21.18 15.71
N PRO A 73 30.91 -21.84 16.08
CA PRO A 73 31.38 -21.85 17.46
C PRO A 73 31.84 -20.46 17.96
N ASN A 74 32.00 -19.48 17.08
CA ASN A 74 32.35 -18.10 17.44
C ASN A 74 31.11 -17.23 17.69
N ASP A 75 29.92 -17.67 17.29
CA ASP A 75 28.69 -16.97 17.62
C ASP A 75 28.33 -17.26 19.10
N PRO A 76 27.66 -16.32 19.80
CA PRO A 76 27.11 -16.59 21.13
C PRO A 76 26.15 -17.80 21.13
N PRO A 77 25.77 -18.31 22.31
CA PRO A 77 24.68 -19.27 22.41
C PRO A 77 23.37 -18.71 21.82
N TYR A 78 22.49 -19.61 21.37
CA TYR A 78 21.13 -19.27 20.96
C TYR A 78 21.03 -18.30 19.78
N CYS A 79 21.94 -18.40 18.82
CA CYS A 79 21.95 -17.55 17.64
C CYS A 79 21.23 -18.16 16.44
N PHE A 80 20.53 -17.31 15.72
CA PHE A 80 19.86 -17.61 14.46
C PHE A 80 20.05 -16.45 13.48
N ALA A 81 19.86 -16.71 12.19
CA ALA A 81 19.90 -15.70 11.16
C ALA A 81 18.63 -15.71 10.31
N ILE A 82 18.15 -14.52 9.99
CA ILE A 82 17.06 -14.33 9.04
C ILE A 82 17.67 -13.82 7.74
N LYS A 83 17.50 -14.62 6.68
CA LYS A 83 17.97 -14.31 5.34
C LYS A 83 16.77 -14.04 4.43
N THR A 84 16.62 -12.78 4.04
CA THR A 84 15.74 -12.32 2.95
C THR A 84 16.56 -12.27 1.66
N GLN A 85 16.32 -11.27 0.80
CA GLN A 85 17.30 -10.85 -0.20
C GLN A 85 18.50 -10.18 0.48
N GLY A 86 19.71 -10.50 0.02
CA GLY A 86 20.98 -10.01 0.56
C GLY A 86 21.58 -10.86 1.69
N ASN A 87 22.40 -10.21 2.52
CA ASN A 87 23.14 -10.88 3.60
C ASN A 87 22.23 -11.31 4.76
N PRO A 88 22.45 -12.50 5.35
CA PRO A 88 21.74 -12.92 6.55
C PRO A 88 21.94 -11.93 7.69
N ARG A 89 20.87 -11.66 8.43
CA ARG A 89 20.92 -10.85 9.66
C ARG A 89 20.94 -11.80 10.84
N LYS A 90 22.04 -11.82 11.60
CA LYS A 90 22.22 -12.68 12.77
C LYS A 90 21.66 -12.01 14.03
N PHE A 91 20.97 -12.81 14.84
CA PHE A 91 20.38 -12.45 16.13
C PHE A 91 20.67 -13.57 17.12
N CYS A 92 20.72 -13.25 18.41
CA CYS A 92 20.78 -14.23 19.49
C CYS A 92 19.76 -13.90 20.57
N ALA A 93 19.10 -14.92 21.07
CA ALA A 93 18.20 -14.81 22.22
C ALA A 93 19.00 -14.85 23.53
N GLN A 94 18.34 -14.49 24.63
CA GLN A 94 18.96 -14.46 25.96
C GLN A 94 19.23 -15.86 26.51
N ASP A 95 18.33 -16.79 26.25
CA ASP A 95 18.30 -18.15 26.78
C ASP A 95 17.56 -19.07 25.80
N GLU A 96 17.59 -20.38 26.08
CA GLU A 96 16.98 -21.43 25.27
C GLU A 96 15.46 -21.27 25.10
N GLU A 97 14.75 -20.92 26.18
CA GLU A 97 13.30 -20.72 26.13
C GLU A 97 12.92 -19.55 25.22
N SER A 98 13.62 -18.42 25.36
CA SER A 98 13.43 -17.23 24.52
C SER A 98 13.78 -17.54 23.07
N PHE A 99 14.85 -18.30 22.82
CA PHE A 99 15.26 -18.76 21.49
C PHE A 99 14.17 -19.57 20.82
N ASP A 100 13.68 -20.61 21.49
CA ASP A 100 12.64 -21.48 20.95
C ASP A 100 11.35 -20.70 20.68
N TYR A 101 10.99 -19.77 21.56
CA TYR A 101 9.81 -18.93 21.35
C TYR A 101 9.98 -17.98 20.15
N TRP A 102 11.15 -17.33 19.99
CA TRP A 102 11.43 -16.52 18.81
C TRP A 102 11.35 -17.36 17.52
N LEU A 103 11.98 -18.53 17.49
CA LEU A 103 11.93 -19.42 16.32
C LEU A 103 10.51 -19.90 16.02
N HIS A 104 9.73 -20.22 17.06
CA HIS A 104 8.34 -20.63 16.92
C HIS A 104 7.50 -19.52 16.26
N VAL A 105 7.56 -18.29 16.78
CA VAL A 105 6.78 -17.16 16.24
C VAL A 105 7.23 -16.80 14.82
N ILE A 106 8.54 -16.84 14.52
CA ILE A 106 9.03 -16.65 13.15
C ILE A 106 8.48 -17.73 12.20
N ARG A 107 8.48 -19.00 12.62
CA ARG A 107 7.96 -20.11 11.81
C ARG A 107 6.46 -19.95 11.56
N MET A 108 5.69 -19.53 12.56
CA MET A 108 4.26 -19.23 12.42
C MET A 108 4.02 -18.06 11.44
N SER A 109 4.86 -17.02 11.46
CA SER A 109 4.81 -15.91 10.50
C SER A 109 5.21 -16.33 9.07
N LYS A 110 6.00 -17.40 8.91
CA LYS A 110 6.44 -17.94 7.61
C LYS A 110 5.42 -18.85 6.93
N THR A 111 4.54 -19.53 7.68
CA THR A 111 3.57 -20.50 7.12
C THR A 111 2.45 -19.88 6.28
N GLN A 112 2.56 -18.58 5.98
CA GLN A 112 1.63 -17.78 5.17
C GLN A 112 1.73 -18.06 3.65
N SER A 113 2.58 -18.99 3.19
CA SER A 113 2.68 -19.42 1.79
C SER A 113 1.66 -20.49 1.36
N LYS A 114 0.66 -20.78 2.21
CA LYS A 114 -0.38 -21.81 1.97
C LYS A 114 -1.81 -21.29 2.04
N PHE A 115 -2.01 -19.98 2.04
CA PHE A 115 -3.37 -19.46 1.98
C PHE A 115 -3.99 -19.74 0.62
N PRO A 116 -5.34 -19.76 0.52
CA PRO A 116 -6.03 -19.89 -0.76
C PRO A 116 -5.42 -18.98 -1.83
N ASN A 117 -5.40 -19.43 -3.08
CA ASN A 117 -4.80 -18.72 -4.21
C ASN A 117 -3.29 -18.47 -4.11
N HIS A 118 -2.60 -19.08 -3.13
CA HIS A 118 -1.21 -18.81 -2.79
C HIS A 118 -0.95 -17.32 -2.47
N SER A 119 -1.94 -16.66 -1.86
CA SER A 119 -1.78 -15.27 -1.41
C SER A 119 -0.89 -15.17 -0.18
N PHE A 120 -0.21 -14.03 0.00
CA PHE A 120 0.42 -13.67 1.27
C PHE A 120 -0.59 -13.47 2.42
N ALA A 121 -1.86 -13.22 2.09
CA ALA A 121 -2.91 -12.92 3.05
C ALA A 121 -3.95 -14.06 3.14
N PRO A 122 -4.47 -14.37 4.34
CA PRO A 122 -5.54 -15.33 4.51
C PRO A 122 -6.89 -14.76 4.06
N VAL A 123 -7.91 -15.63 3.99
CA VAL A 123 -9.31 -15.19 3.95
C VAL A 123 -9.68 -14.60 5.31
N ARG A 124 -10.25 -13.39 5.31
CA ARG A 124 -10.74 -12.67 6.49
C ARG A 124 -12.26 -12.76 6.54
N GLU A 125 -12.79 -13.41 7.56
CA GLU A 125 -14.23 -13.56 7.77
C GLU A 125 -14.82 -12.40 8.58
N GLY A 126 -16.10 -12.09 8.34
CA GLY A 126 -16.82 -11.06 9.08
C GLY A 126 -16.34 -9.64 8.81
N MET A 127 -15.81 -9.40 7.61
CA MET A 127 -15.34 -8.09 7.17
C MET A 127 -16.49 -7.19 6.72
N SER A 128 -16.30 -5.88 6.90
CA SER A 128 -17.13 -4.84 6.30
C SER A 128 -16.46 -4.33 5.03
N GLY A 129 -17.26 -4.01 4.03
CA GLY A 129 -16.77 -3.48 2.77
C GLY A 129 -17.91 -2.97 1.89
N ARG A 130 -17.54 -2.19 0.88
CA ARG A 130 -18.45 -1.58 -0.08
C ARG A 130 -17.75 -1.47 -1.43
N TRP A 131 -18.43 -1.82 -2.52
CA TRP A 131 -17.97 -1.54 -3.88
C TRP A 131 -18.61 -0.25 -4.40
N PHE A 132 -17.92 0.36 -5.36
CA PHE A 132 -18.30 1.60 -6.00
C PHE A 132 -18.17 1.46 -7.50
N VAL A 133 -19.08 2.12 -8.20
CA VAL A 133 -19.03 2.34 -9.64
C VAL A 133 -18.73 3.83 -9.82
N ASP A 134 -17.71 4.12 -10.63
CA ASP A 134 -17.21 5.45 -10.97
C ASP A 134 -16.55 6.23 -9.81
N GLY A 135 -16.05 7.41 -10.16
CA GLY A 135 -15.23 8.23 -9.28
C GLY A 135 -15.99 9.08 -8.26
N GLU A 136 -17.25 9.46 -8.51
CA GLU A 136 -17.97 10.40 -7.66
C GLU A 136 -18.10 9.91 -6.20
N ASP A 137 -18.73 8.76 -5.98
CA ASP A 137 -18.90 8.21 -4.64
C ASP A 137 -17.59 7.66 -4.06
N THR A 138 -16.73 7.11 -4.92
CA THR A 138 -15.42 6.60 -4.52
C THR A 138 -14.56 7.70 -3.90
N TYR A 139 -14.37 8.81 -4.63
CA TYR A 139 -13.51 9.91 -4.19
C TYR A 139 -14.11 10.64 -2.99
N ARG A 140 -15.44 10.83 -2.97
CA ARG A 140 -16.13 11.42 -1.82
C ARG A 140 -15.90 10.60 -0.55
N LEU A 141 -16.02 9.27 -0.61
CA LEU A 141 -15.78 8.46 0.57
C LEU A 141 -14.29 8.39 0.96
N MET A 142 -13.37 8.36 0.00
CA MET A 142 -11.94 8.48 0.28
C MET A 142 -11.62 9.78 1.02
N GLU A 143 -12.16 10.91 0.57
CA GLU A 143 -12.05 12.21 1.22
C GLU A 143 -12.58 12.17 2.66
N GLU A 144 -13.83 11.75 2.86
CA GLU A 144 -14.47 11.64 4.17
C GLU A 144 -13.71 10.74 5.14
N THR A 145 -13.03 9.72 4.62
CA THR A 145 -12.23 8.78 5.41
C THR A 145 -10.87 9.38 5.76
N MET A 146 -10.16 9.99 4.81
CA MET A 146 -8.88 10.67 5.04
C MET A 146 -9.04 11.87 6.00
N GLU A 147 -10.14 12.59 5.90
CA GLU A 147 -10.49 13.69 6.82
C GLU A 147 -10.54 13.21 8.28
N LYS A 148 -10.96 11.96 8.52
CA LYS A 148 -11.03 11.34 9.86
C LYS A 148 -9.71 10.71 10.33
N ALA A 149 -8.68 10.64 9.48
CA ALA A 149 -7.41 10.03 9.81
C ALA A 149 -6.80 10.64 11.08
N GLN A 150 -6.25 9.79 11.96
CA GLN A 150 -5.67 10.20 13.23
C GLN A 150 -4.17 9.95 13.30
N ARG A 151 -3.64 9.04 12.49
CA ARG A 151 -2.25 8.58 12.61
C ARG A 151 -1.52 8.58 11.29
N GLU A 152 -2.08 7.90 10.29
CA GLU A 152 -1.39 7.72 9.02
C GLU A 152 -2.31 7.54 7.83
N ILE A 153 -1.83 8.03 6.68
CA ILE A 153 -2.47 7.83 5.38
C ILE A 153 -1.40 7.25 4.44
N PHE A 154 -1.68 6.08 3.87
CA PHE A 154 -0.84 5.46 2.85
C PHE A 154 -1.51 5.52 1.50
N ILE A 155 -0.80 5.96 0.47
CA ILE A 155 -1.33 6.09 -0.88
C ILE A 155 -0.39 5.45 -1.90
N THR A 156 -0.92 4.61 -2.77
CA THR A 156 -0.19 4.15 -3.98
C THR A 156 -1.01 4.48 -5.20
N ASP A 157 -0.33 4.94 -6.25
CA ASP A 157 -0.95 5.29 -7.51
C ASP A 157 0.02 5.09 -8.67
N TRP A 158 -0.52 4.72 -9.83
CA TRP A 158 0.25 4.70 -11.08
C TRP A 158 0.41 6.11 -11.63
N PHE A 159 -0.65 6.92 -11.54
CA PHE A 159 -0.64 8.34 -11.86
C PHE A 159 -1.26 9.12 -10.70
N PHE A 160 -0.56 10.15 -10.21
CA PHE A 160 -1.02 10.92 -9.05
C PHE A 160 -1.08 12.42 -9.39
N SER A 161 -2.23 13.06 -9.17
CA SER A 161 -2.38 14.51 -9.36
C SER A 161 -2.78 15.18 -8.05
N PRO A 162 -1.86 15.84 -7.32
CA PRO A 162 -2.16 16.40 -6.00
C PRO A 162 -3.29 17.44 -6.04
N GLN A 163 -3.54 18.09 -7.18
CA GLN A 163 -4.55 19.13 -7.32
C GLN A 163 -5.93 18.61 -7.77
N VAL A 164 -6.15 17.29 -7.83
CA VAL A 164 -7.47 16.73 -8.15
C VAL A 164 -8.50 17.09 -7.07
N TYR A 165 -9.73 17.41 -7.49
CA TYR A 165 -10.86 17.61 -6.60
C TYR A 165 -11.57 16.27 -6.34
N LEU A 166 -11.70 15.94 -5.06
CA LEU A 166 -12.37 14.71 -4.59
C LEU A 166 -13.90 14.87 -4.55
N ARG A 167 -14.37 16.11 -4.36
CA ARG A 167 -15.79 16.46 -4.35
C ARG A 167 -16.03 17.68 -5.23
N ARG A 168 -17.08 17.61 -6.04
CA ARG A 168 -17.37 18.62 -7.08
C ARG A 168 -18.72 19.30 -6.92
N PHE A 169 -19.62 18.70 -6.16
CA PHE A 169 -20.95 19.23 -5.87
C PHE A 169 -21.13 19.58 -4.39
N ASP A 170 -21.98 20.57 -4.13
CA ASP A 170 -22.48 20.89 -2.79
C ASP A 170 -23.56 19.89 -2.33
N ALA A 171 -24.07 20.08 -1.11
CA ALA A 171 -25.12 19.23 -0.55
C ALA A 171 -26.45 19.27 -1.32
N ASN A 172 -26.65 20.24 -2.21
CA ASN A 172 -27.83 20.38 -3.07
C ASN A 172 -27.58 19.88 -4.50
N GLY A 173 -26.42 19.28 -4.78
CA GLY A 173 -26.05 18.77 -6.11
C GLY A 173 -25.61 19.85 -7.09
N ARG A 174 -25.27 21.06 -6.63
CA ARG A 174 -24.79 22.16 -7.48
C ARG A 174 -23.26 22.13 -7.54
N PRO A 175 -22.62 22.40 -8.69
CA PRO A 175 -21.16 22.38 -8.72
C PRO A 175 -20.60 23.52 -7.87
N SER A 176 -19.67 23.17 -6.96
CA SER A 176 -19.12 24.11 -5.96
C SER A 176 -17.59 24.21 -5.99
N MET A 177 -16.90 23.15 -6.44
CA MET A 177 -15.44 23.09 -6.61
C MET A 177 -14.66 23.75 -5.46
N GLU A 178 -15.12 23.53 -4.22
CA GLU A 178 -14.59 24.22 -3.05
C GLU A 178 -13.16 23.73 -2.78
N LYS A 179 -12.25 24.68 -2.57
CA LYS A 179 -10.81 24.40 -2.47
C LYS A 179 -10.46 23.39 -1.37
N GLN A 180 -11.26 23.28 -0.30
CA GLN A 180 -11.02 22.29 0.75
C GLN A 180 -11.16 20.83 0.27
N HIS A 181 -11.89 20.60 -0.82
CA HIS A 181 -12.10 19.27 -1.40
C HIS A 181 -10.96 18.86 -2.35
N ARG A 182 -9.91 19.67 -2.48
CA ARG A 182 -8.73 19.37 -3.27
C ARG A 182 -7.77 18.48 -2.47
N LEU A 183 -7.24 17.44 -3.10
CA LEU A 183 -6.44 16.41 -2.42
C LEU A 183 -5.23 16.99 -1.68
N ASP A 184 -4.42 17.85 -2.31
CA ASP A 184 -3.26 18.48 -1.68
C ASP A 184 -3.62 19.34 -0.46
N VAL A 185 -4.77 20.01 -0.48
CA VAL A 185 -5.28 20.81 0.64
C VAL A 185 -5.67 19.91 1.80
N LEU A 186 -6.39 18.82 1.53
CA LEU A 186 -6.75 17.82 2.53
C LEU A 186 -5.51 17.16 3.15
N LEU A 187 -4.57 16.69 2.31
CA LEU A 187 -3.33 16.05 2.79
C LEU A 187 -2.50 17.03 3.63
N LYS A 188 -2.36 18.29 3.20
CA LYS A 188 -1.67 19.31 4.00
C LYS A 188 -2.34 19.50 5.36
N LYS A 189 -3.67 19.67 5.38
CA LYS A 189 -4.44 19.84 6.62
C LYS A 189 -4.20 18.69 7.59
N LYS A 190 -4.35 17.45 7.14
CA LYS A 190 -4.14 16.26 7.97
C LYS A 190 -2.69 16.15 8.44
N ALA A 191 -1.72 16.49 7.59
CA ALA A 191 -0.32 16.52 7.96
C ALA A 191 0.00 17.57 9.03
N ASP A 192 -0.62 18.76 8.95
CA ASP A 192 -0.51 19.82 9.97
C ASP A 192 -1.15 19.40 11.31
N GLU A 193 -2.19 18.55 11.27
CA GLU A 193 -2.81 17.93 12.46
C GLU A 193 -1.96 16.77 13.06
N GLY A 194 -0.82 16.45 12.45
CA GLY A 194 0.12 15.43 12.94
C GLY A 194 0.01 14.06 12.28
N VAL A 195 -0.90 13.88 11.31
CA VAL A 195 -1.03 12.63 10.55
C VAL A 195 0.19 12.45 9.64
N LYS A 196 0.80 11.26 9.67
CA LYS A 196 1.94 10.91 8.81
C LYS A 196 1.42 10.39 7.46
N ILE A 197 1.85 11.00 6.37
CA ILE A 197 1.34 10.67 5.04
C ILE A 197 2.46 10.12 4.19
N TYR A 198 2.24 8.94 3.61
CA TYR A 198 3.22 8.21 2.81
C TYR A 198 2.64 7.92 1.43
N VAL A 199 3.29 8.41 0.38
CA VAL A 199 2.83 8.26 -1.01
C VAL A 199 3.87 7.50 -1.83
N LEU A 200 3.43 6.48 -2.56
CA LEU A 200 4.22 5.66 -3.47
C LEU A 200 3.71 5.79 -4.92
N PRO A 201 3.97 6.91 -5.61
CA PRO A 201 3.69 7.01 -7.03
C PRO A 201 4.68 6.14 -7.83
N TRP A 202 4.24 5.63 -8.99
CA TRP A 202 5.16 5.05 -9.95
C TRP A 202 6.12 6.11 -10.49
N SER A 203 7.41 5.75 -10.62
CA SER A 203 8.40 6.57 -11.31
C SER A 203 8.43 6.17 -12.79
N GLU A 204 7.80 6.99 -13.63
CA GLU A 204 7.68 6.76 -15.06
C GLU A 204 9.00 6.89 -15.83
N THR A 205 9.09 6.17 -16.95
CA THR A 205 10.13 6.41 -17.94
C THR A 205 9.67 7.57 -18.83
N LYS A 206 10.24 8.76 -18.61
CA LYS A 206 9.85 10.02 -19.28
C LYS A 206 9.88 9.98 -20.82
N ILE A 207 10.53 8.97 -21.41
CA ILE A 207 10.56 8.75 -22.86
C ILE A 207 9.25 8.10 -23.36
N ALA A 208 8.62 7.26 -22.55
CA ALA A 208 7.38 6.55 -22.91
C ALA A 208 6.13 7.28 -22.44
N ILE A 209 6.16 7.86 -21.25
CA ILE A 209 5.07 8.66 -20.68
C ILE A 209 5.64 9.60 -19.61
N ASP A 210 5.23 10.87 -19.59
CA ASP A 210 5.59 11.82 -18.53
C ASP A 210 4.34 12.15 -17.68
N LEU A 211 4.24 11.47 -16.55
CA LEU A 211 3.17 11.62 -15.56
C LEU A 211 3.53 12.64 -14.48
N GLY A 212 4.73 13.22 -14.51
CA GLY A 212 5.18 14.25 -13.59
C GLY A 212 5.44 13.75 -12.16
N SER A 213 5.79 12.47 -11.94
CA SER A 213 5.98 11.94 -10.58
C SER A 213 7.08 12.66 -9.79
N ALA A 214 8.12 13.15 -10.48
CA ALA A 214 9.16 13.99 -9.87
C ALA A 214 8.59 15.31 -9.32
N ASN A 215 7.64 15.93 -10.02
CA ASN A 215 6.95 17.12 -9.56
C ASN A 215 6.00 16.80 -8.40
N VAL A 216 5.31 15.66 -8.44
CA VAL A 216 4.46 15.18 -7.33
C VAL A 216 5.25 15.12 -6.03
N LYS A 217 6.42 14.49 -6.04
CA LYS A 217 7.31 14.43 -4.86
C LYS A 217 7.66 15.82 -4.35
N ALA A 218 8.15 16.70 -5.23
CA ALA A 218 8.58 18.05 -4.86
C ALA A 218 7.43 18.89 -4.27
N VAL A 219 6.23 18.80 -4.86
CA VAL A 219 5.04 19.53 -4.40
C VAL A 219 4.59 19.01 -3.03
N LEU A 220 4.40 17.71 -2.89
CA LEU A 220 3.85 17.11 -1.68
C LEU A 220 4.77 17.27 -0.47
N GLU A 221 6.07 16.99 -0.62
CA GLU A 221 7.02 17.10 0.50
C GLU A 221 7.25 18.56 0.93
N LYS A 222 6.97 19.53 0.06
CA LYS A 222 6.98 20.96 0.41
C LYS A 222 5.77 21.38 1.26
N LEU A 223 4.64 20.65 1.20
CA LEU A 223 3.43 21.01 1.94
C LEU A 223 3.59 20.84 3.45
N SER A 224 4.28 19.79 3.90
CA SER A 224 4.52 19.50 5.31
C SER A 224 5.63 18.46 5.50
N PRO A 225 6.46 18.55 6.57
CA PRO A 225 7.45 17.52 6.89
C PRO A 225 6.84 16.16 7.24
N ASN A 226 5.53 16.08 7.53
CA ASN A 226 4.83 14.83 7.78
C ASN A 226 4.40 14.09 6.49
N ILE A 227 4.62 14.68 5.31
CA ILE A 227 4.34 14.06 4.02
C ILE A 227 5.65 13.55 3.42
N LYS A 228 5.69 12.27 3.07
CA LYS A 228 6.86 11.58 2.50
C LYS A 228 6.48 10.86 1.22
N VAL A 229 7.31 11.01 0.19
CA VAL A 229 7.06 10.42 -1.13
C VAL A 229 8.27 9.60 -1.58
N LEU A 230 8.06 8.36 -2.02
CA LEU A 230 9.08 7.56 -2.69
C LEU A 230 8.60 7.18 -4.10
N CYS A 231 9.35 7.62 -5.11
CA CYS A 231 9.12 7.23 -6.50
C CYS A 231 10.02 6.03 -6.84
N HIS A 232 9.45 4.98 -7.44
CA HIS A 232 10.19 3.79 -7.84
C HIS A 232 9.68 3.26 -9.19
N PRO A 233 10.53 2.68 -10.06
CA PRO A 233 11.97 2.36 -9.89
C PRO A 233 12.94 3.54 -10.13
N LEU A 234 14.16 3.45 -9.59
CA LEU A 234 15.24 4.43 -9.83
C LEU A 234 15.90 4.25 -11.21
N VAL A 235 16.04 3.00 -11.66
CA VAL A 235 16.71 2.66 -12.94
C VAL A 235 15.68 2.26 -13.98
N ALA A 236 15.65 3.04 -15.06
CA ALA A 236 14.89 2.79 -16.26
C ALA A 236 15.83 2.35 -17.41
N PRO A 237 15.35 1.55 -18.38
CA PRO A 237 13.96 1.17 -18.57
C PRO A 237 13.60 -0.19 -17.95
N ILE A 238 12.58 -0.20 -17.11
CA ILE A 238 11.81 -1.41 -16.77
C ILE A 238 10.56 -1.38 -17.66
N LYS A 239 10.20 -2.51 -18.28
CA LYS A 239 8.99 -2.65 -19.13
C LYS A 239 7.68 -2.73 -18.33
N TRP A 240 7.77 -2.57 -17.01
CA TRP A 240 6.70 -2.80 -16.04
C TRP A 240 6.50 -1.55 -15.21
N SER A 241 5.29 -1.39 -14.66
CA SER A 241 4.95 -0.28 -13.78
C SER A 241 4.48 -0.76 -12.41
N HIS A 242 4.50 0.15 -11.44
CA HIS A 242 3.72 -0.02 -10.23
C HIS A 242 2.30 0.43 -10.53
N HIS A 243 1.38 -0.53 -10.66
CA HIS A 243 0.04 -0.24 -11.17
C HIS A 243 -1.08 -0.23 -10.11
N GLN A 244 -0.77 -0.61 -8.87
CA GLN A 244 -1.76 -0.61 -7.79
C GLN A 244 -2.24 0.80 -7.45
N LYS A 245 -3.55 0.91 -7.18
CA LYS A 245 -4.18 2.11 -6.65
C LYS A 245 -4.78 1.79 -5.30
N THR A 246 -4.28 2.44 -4.25
CA THR A 246 -4.78 2.21 -2.90
C THR A 246 -4.74 3.47 -2.06
N VAL A 247 -5.77 3.68 -1.23
CA VAL A 247 -5.76 4.64 -0.13
C VAL A 247 -6.01 3.88 1.16
N ILE A 248 -5.15 4.04 2.16
CA ILE A 248 -5.23 3.30 3.42
C ILE A 248 -5.17 4.30 4.55
N VAL A 249 -6.18 4.30 5.43
CA VAL A 249 -6.28 5.22 6.55
C VAL A 249 -6.14 4.44 7.85
N ASP A 250 -5.16 4.86 8.66
CA ASP A 250 -4.83 4.33 9.98
C ASP A 250 -4.66 2.80 10.04
N GLN A 251 -4.30 2.17 8.91
CA GLN A 251 -4.25 0.71 8.71
C GLN A 251 -5.58 -0.01 9.09
N LYS A 252 -6.70 0.71 9.01
CA LYS A 252 -8.03 0.25 9.46
C LYS A 252 -9.07 0.23 8.34
N ILE A 253 -8.94 1.15 7.40
CA ILE A 253 -9.81 1.26 6.23
C ILE A 253 -8.91 1.34 5.00
N ALA A 254 -9.18 0.52 4.00
CA ALA A 254 -8.44 0.51 2.75
C ALA A 254 -9.39 0.57 1.56
N PHE A 255 -9.00 1.36 0.56
CA PHE A 255 -9.60 1.44 -0.75
C PHE A 255 -8.65 0.77 -1.74
N VAL A 256 -9.18 -0.11 -2.60
CA VAL A 256 -8.43 -0.83 -3.65
C VAL A 256 -9.31 -0.91 -4.90
N GLY A 257 -8.77 -0.61 -6.09
CA GLY A 257 -9.53 -0.64 -7.34
C GLY A 257 -8.76 -0.11 -8.55
N GLY A 258 -9.48 0.29 -9.60
CA GLY A 258 -8.91 0.81 -10.85
C GLY A 258 -8.68 2.33 -10.87
N LEU A 259 -9.37 3.08 -10.01
CA LEU A 259 -9.27 4.54 -9.95
C LEU A 259 -7.99 5.03 -9.26
N ASP A 260 -7.12 5.67 -10.03
CA ASP A 260 -6.00 6.47 -9.53
C ASP A 260 -6.50 7.80 -8.93
N LEU A 261 -5.81 8.40 -7.96
CA LEU A 261 -6.07 9.79 -7.50
C LEU A 261 -5.44 10.82 -8.46
N CYS A 262 -6.00 10.94 -9.67
CA CYS A 262 -5.48 11.84 -10.71
C CYS A 262 -6.56 12.44 -11.61
N PHE A 263 -6.13 13.31 -12.52
CA PHE A 263 -7.01 13.93 -13.51
C PHE A 263 -7.63 12.92 -14.48
N GLY A 264 -8.88 13.19 -14.86
CA GLY A 264 -9.65 12.43 -15.84
C GLY A 264 -10.34 11.18 -15.31
N ARG A 265 -10.15 10.83 -14.03
CA ARG A 265 -10.71 9.59 -13.42
C ARG A 265 -12.03 9.80 -12.69
N TRP A 266 -12.26 10.98 -12.16
CA TRP A 266 -13.53 11.29 -11.53
C TRP A 266 -14.62 11.32 -12.60
N ASP A 267 -15.73 10.66 -12.36
CA ASP A 267 -16.92 10.73 -13.21
C ASP A 267 -18.16 10.38 -12.38
N THR A 268 -19.32 10.66 -12.96
CA THR A 268 -20.62 10.25 -12.44
C THR A 268 -21.21 9.20 -13.38
N GLN A 269 -22.23 8.47 -12.93
CA GLN A 269 -22.96 7.53 -13.80
C GLN A 269 -23.63 8.18 -15.03
N LYS A 270 -23.71 9.52 -15.08
CA LYS A 270 -24.20 10.23 -16.27
C LYS A 270 -23.19 10.22 -17.41
N HIS A 271 -21.90 10.00 -17.14
CA HIS A 271 -20.82 9.98 -18.13
C HIS A 271 -20.90 11.15 -19.11
N SER A 272 -21.04 12.37 -18.58
CA SER A 272 -21.27 13.56 -19.39
C SER A 272 -20.07 13.82 -20.31
N LEU A 273 -20.36 13.97 -21.61
CA LEU A 273 -19.36 14.21 -22.66
C LEU A 273 -18.88 15.66 -22.70
N THR A 274 -19.70 16.60 -22.23
CA THR A 274 -19.46 18.04 -22.35
C THR A 274 -19.55 18.74 -21.00
N ASP A 275 -18.71 19.75 -20.80
CA ASP A 275 -18.66 20.60 -19.59
C ASP A 275 -18.43 22.07 -19.99
N ILE A 276 -19.31 22.59 -20.85
CA ILE A 276 -19.15 23.90 -21.50
C ILE A 276 -19.74 25.08 -20.71
N GLN A 277 -20.51 24.80 -19.66
CA GLN A 277 -21.17 25.82 -18.84
C GLN A 277 -20.45 25.94 -17.50
N GLN A 278 -20.16 27.18 -17.09
CA GLN A 278 -19.59 27.42 -15.78
C GLN A 278 -20.66 27.34 -14.68
N PRO A 279 -20.29 26.93 -13.45
CA PRO A 279 -18.96 26.43 -13.04
C PRO A 279 -18.62 25.05 -13.63
N TYR A 280 -17.39 24.90 -14.12
CA TYR A 280 -16.92 23.65 -14.73
C TYR A 280 -16.78 22.54 -13.69
N ILE A 281 -17.29 21.36 -14.02
CA ILE A 281 -17.13 20.14 -13.23
C ILE A 281 -15.74 19.52 -13.46
N PHE A 282 -15.14 19.71 -14.62
CA PHE A 282 -13.84 19.17 -15.00
C PHE A 282 -12.87 20.34 -15.30
N PRO A 283 -12.16 20.88 -14.29
CA PRO A 283 -11.30 22.04 -14.48
C PRO A 283 -9.95 21.67 -15.14
N GLY A 284 -9.48 22.51 -16.06
CA GLY A 284 -8.14 22.40 -16.64
C GLY A 284 -7.85 21.01 -17.20
N LYS A 285 -6.75 20.39 -16.76
CA LYS A 285 -6.30 19.06 -17.22
C LYS A 285 -7.25 17.91 -16.87
N ASP A 286 -8.24 18.16 -16.02
CA ASP A 286 -9.27 17.19 -15.65
C ASP A 286 -10.34 17.02 -16.74
N TYR A 287 -10.48 18.01 -17.63
CA TYR A 287 -11.21 17.84 -18.88
C TYR A 287 -10.29 17.11 -19.87
N TYR A 288 -10.41 15.78 -19.88
CA TYR A 288 -9.42 14.90 -20.52
C TYR A 288 -10.04 14.00 -21.59
N ASN A 289 -9.33 13.86 -22.70
CA ASN A 289 -9.61 12.87 -23.73
C ASN A 289 -8.29 12.28 -24.28
N PRO A 290 -7.88 11.07 -23.82
CA PRO A 290 -6.63 10.44 -24.24
C PRO A 290 -6.61 10.08 -25.73
N ALA A 291 -7.77 9.95 -26.38
CA ALA A 291 -7.82 9.65 -27.81
C ALA A 291 -7.45 10.86 -28.68
N VAL A 292 -7.49 12.07 -28.12
CA VAL A 292 -7.19 13.32 -28.81
C VAL A 292 -5.81 13.83 -28.42
N ALA A 293 -5.50 13.83 -27.13
CA ALA A 293 -4.22 14.34 -26.64
C ALA A 293 -3.80 13.65 -25.34
N GLU A 294 -2.50 13.34 -25.25
CA GLU A 294 -1.88 12.80 -24.04
C GLU A 294 -1.70 13.88 -22.98
N PHE A 295 -1.53 13.45 -21.72
CA PHE A 295 -1.09 14.36 -20.68
C PHE A 295 0.29 14.93 -21.03
N SER A 296 0.38 16.24 -21.04
CA SER A 296 1.63 16.99 -21.22
C SER A 296 1.71 18.10 -20.19
N ASN A 297 2.94 18.41 -19.74
CA ASN A 297 3.22 19.46 -18.76
C ASN A 297 2.25 19.42 -17.56
N VAL A 298 2.08 18.23 -16.96
CA VAL A 298 1.18 17.97 -15.82
C VAL A 298 1.23 19.04 -14.72
N PRO A 299 2.39 19.65 -14.37
CA PRO A 299 2.43 20.72 -13.37
C PRO A 299 1.54 21.93 -13.67
N ASN A 300 1.26 22.25 -14.94
CA ASN A 300 0.35 23.34 -15.33
C ASN A 300 -1.12 22.88 -15.32
N TYR A 301 -1.58 22.35 -14.19
CA TYR A 301 -2.86 21.66 -14.06
C TYR A 301 -4.11 22.48 -14.42
N HIS A 302 -4.02 23.82 -14.42
CA HIS A 302 -5.10 24.71 -14.82
C HIS A 302 -5.32 24.78 -16.33
N GLU A 303 -4.33 24.41 -17.12
CA GLU A 303 -4.41 24.43 -18.59
C GLU A 303 -5.24 23.25 -19.09
N GLU A 304 -6.13 23.52 -20.03
CA GLU A 304 -6.86 22.47 -20.74
C GLU A 304 -5.94 21.79 -21.75
N ILE A 305 -6.12 20.48 -21.92
CA ILE A 305 -5.33 19.68 -22.88
C ILE A 305 -6.01 19.70 -24.26
N VAL A 306 -7.34 19.86 -24.27
CA VAL A 306 -8.18 19.92 -25.47
C VAL A 306 -9.16 21.08 -25.36
N ASP A 307 -9.59 21.66 -26.48
CA ASP A 307 -10.61 22.72 -26.47
C ASP A 307 -11.99 22.12 -26.17
N ARG A 308 -12.52 22.36 -24.97
CA ARG A 308 -13.81 21.82 -24.52
C ARG A 308 -15.02 22.22 -25.38
N LYS A 309 -14.91 23.25 -26.22
CA LYS A 309 -15.97 23.67 -27.15
C LYS A 309 -16.01 22.83 -28.42
N LEU A 310 -14.88 22.21 -28.76
CA LEU A 310 -14.70 21.45 -30.00
C LEU A 310 -14.65 19.95 -29.71
N GLU A 311 -14.00 19.57 -28.60
CA GLU A 311 -13.73 18.18 -28.28
C GLU A 311 -14.49 17.75 -27.02
N PRO A 312 -15.24 16.63 -27.05
CA PRO A 312 -15.81 16.05 -25.85
C PRO A 312 -14.69 15.47 -24.96
N ARG A 313 -14.89 15.50 -23.65
CA ARG A 313 -14.07 14.68 -22.76
C ARG A 313 -14.41 13.20 -22.99
N MET A 314 -13.46 12.31 -22.68
CA MET A 314 -13.74 10.88 -22.65
C MET A 314 -14.28 10.50 -21.26
N PRO A 315 -15.49 9.94 -21.16
CA PRO A 315 -15.99 9.36 -19.93
C PRO A 315 -15.05 8.34 -19.30
N TRP A 316 -15.10 8.22 -17.98
CA TRP A 316 -14.30 7.27 -17.24
C TRP A 316 -15.23 6.39 -16.39
N HIS A 317 -15.43 5.16 -16.84
CA HIS A 317 -16.11 4.11 -16.08
C HIS A 317 -15.08 3.23 -15.39
N ASP A 318 -15.25 2.99 -14.09
CA ASP A 318 -14.29 2.21 -13.31
C ASP A 318 -14.92 1.64 -12.03
N ILE A 319 -14.26 0.68 -11.40
CA ILE A 319 -14.72 -0.01 -10.19
C ILE A 319 -13.69 0.14 -9.07
N HIS A 320 -14.19 0.37 -7.85
CA HIS A 320 -13.36 0.43 -6.64
C HIS A 320 -14.04 -0.28 -5.48
N MET A 321 -13.26 -0.71 -4.50
CA MET A 321 -13.77 -1.34 -3.28
C MET A 321 -13.12 -0.73 -2.04
N MET A 322 -13.93 -0.49 -1.02
CA MET A 322 -13.50 -0.23 0.35
C MET A 322 -13.63 -1.50 1.18
N CYS A 323 -12.65 -1.76 2.04
CA CYS A 323 -12.70 -2.78 3.07
C CYS A 323 -12.18 -2.23 4.40
N GLU A 324 -12.64 -2.83 5.50
CA GLU A 324 -12.27 -2.44 6.87
C GLU A 324 -11.58 -3.59 7.61
N GLY A 325 -10.97 -3.27 8.75
CA GLY A 325 -10.48 -4.27 9.68
C GLY A 325 -9.24 -5.00 9.19
N ASP A 326 -9.21 -6.31 9.38
CA ASP A 326 -8.05 -7.14 9.06
C ASP A 326 -7.75 -7.22 7.55
N ALA A 327 -8.77 -7.10 6.69
CA ALA A 327 -8.55 -7.00 5.26
C ALA A 327 -7.81 -5.71 4.89
N ALA A 328 -8.18 -4.58 5.49
CA ALA A 328 -7.48 -3.31 5.30
C ALA A 328 -6.02 -3.38 5.79
N ARG A 329 -5.74 -4.16 6.83
CA ARG A 329 -4.38 -4.42 7.30
C ARG A 329 -3.55 -5.25 6.36
N ASP A 330 -4.16 -6.20 5.66
CA ASP A 330 -3.45 -6.97 4.65
C ASP A 330 -3.05 -6.06 3.47
N VAL A 331 -3.92 -5.12 3.08
CA VAL A 331 -3.56 -4.05 2.12
C VAL A 331 -2.43 -3.16 2.67
N ALA A 332 -2.49 -2.78 3.95
CA ALA A 332 -1.44 -2.01 4.62
C ALA A 332 -0.11 -2.77 4.67
N ALA A 333 -0.12 -4.07 4.94
CA ALA A 333 1.07 -4.91 4.96
C ALA A 333 1.76 -4.93 3.58
N ASN A 334 0.99 -4.99 2.49
CA ASN A 334 1.52 -4.85 1.14
C ASN A 334 2.18 -3.46 0.93
N PHE A 335 1.53 -2.38 1.39
CA PHE A 335 2.12 -1.03 1.33
C PHE A 335 3.43 -0.95 2.12
N ILE A 336 3.42 -1.39 3.38
CA ILE A 336 4.55 -1.35 4.30
C ILE A 336 5.74 -2.14 3.75
N GLN A 337 5.49 -3.34 3.19
CA GLN A 337 6.53 -4.13 2.55
C GLN A 337 7.17 -3.36 1.39
N ARG A 338 6.36 -2.78 0.49
CA ARG A 338 6.85 -2.03 -0.67
C ARG A 338 7.57 -0.74 -0.26
N TRP A 339 7.02 0.02 0.68
CA TRP A 339 7.67 1.22 1.23
C TRP A 339 9.06 0.87 1.77
N ASN A 340 9.13 -0.15 2.63
CA ASN A 340 10.38 -0.54 3.28
C ASN A 340 11.40 -1.11 2.28
N HIS A 341 10.94 -1.82 1.25
CA HIS A 341 11.79 -2.26 0.15
C HIS A 341 12.36 -1.08 -0.64
N HIS A 342 11.50 -0.17 -1.10
CA HIS A 342 11.91 0.97 -1.93
C HIS A 342 12.80 1.92 -1.16
N ARG A 343 12.51 2.17 0.12
CA ARG A 343 13.34 3.02 0.96
C ARG A 343 14.75 2.46 1.09
N ASP A 344 14.91 1.14 1.15
CA ASP A 344 16.20 0.48 1.33
C ASP A 344 17.02 0.53 0.03
N LEU A 345 16.35 0.51 -1.13
CA LEU A 345 16.99 0.73 -2.44
C LEU A 345 17.39 2.18 -2.67
N LEU A 346 16.53 3.12 -2.28
CA LEU A 346 16.73 4.56 -2.49
C LEU A 346 17.56 5.22 -1.39
N ASN A 347 17.68 4.58 -0.23
CA ASN A 347 18.25 5.13 1.00
C ASN A 347 17.58 6.43 1.45
N GLU A 348 16.24 6.48 1.38
CA GLU A 348 15.43 7.66 1.68
C GLU A 348 14.43 7.39 2.82
N HIS A 349 14.02 8.44 3.54
CA HIS A 349 12.98 8.42 4.59
C HIS A 349 13.18 7.36 5.68
N LYS A 350 12.20 7.19 6.59
CA LYS A 350 12.24 6.17 7.65
C LYS A 350 11.48 4.90 7.26
N HIS A 351 11.80 3.78 7.91
CA HIS A 351 10.94 2.60 7.86
C HIS A 351 9.58 2.87 8.49
N ILE A 352 8.58 2.12 8.04
CA ILE A 352 7.23 2.10 8.63
C ILE A 352 6.85 0.69 9.05
N THR A 353 5.96 0.56 10.02
CA THR A 353 5.63 -0.71 10.68
C THR A 353 4.12 -0.99 10.69
N PRO A 354 3.73 -2.27 10.76
CA PRO A 354 2.34 -2.64 10.99
C PRO A 354 1.78 -2.11 12.30
N GLU A 355 0.45 -1.99 12.37
CA GLU A 355 -0.28 -1.57 13.57
C GLU A 355 -0.88 -2.76 14.35
N SER A 356 -0.85 -2.65 15.68
CA SER A 356 -1.16 -3.75 16.61
C SER A 356 -2.56 -3.78 17.19
N SER A 357 -3.36 -2.72 17.00
CA SER A 357 -4.65 -2.63 17.69
C SER A 357 -5.56 -3.81 17.31
N TYR A 358 -6.31 -4.42 18.21
CA TYR A 358 -7.28 -5.42 17.76
C TYR A 358 -8.46 -4.75 17.05
N LEU A 359 -8.86 -5.24 15.87
CA LEU A 359 -10.04 -4.79 15.17
C LEU A 359 -11.07 -5.92 15.16
N PRO A 360 -12.19 -5.80 15.90
CA PRO A 360 -13.21 -6.81 15.87
C PRO A 360 -13.86 -6.88 14.47
N PRO A 361 -14.33 -8.06 14.04
CA PRO A 361 -15.15 -8.17 12.84
C PRO A 361 -16.36 -7.22 12.92
N SER A 362 -16.61 -6.48 11.84
CA SER A 362 -17.65 -5.44 11.77
C SER A 362 -18.69 -5.70 10.69
N GLY A 363 -18.59 -6.80 9.93
CA GLY A 363 -19.46 -7.07 8.80
C GLY A 363 -19.73 -8.55 8.55
N LYS A 364 -20.07 -8.89 7.31
CA LYS A 364 -20.52 -10.23 6.89
C LYS A 364 -19.75 -10.77 5.68
N LEU A 365 -18.80 -10.01 5.15
CA LEU A 365 -18.04 -10.40 3.97
C LEU A 365 -16.88 -11.32 4.36
N SER A 366 -16.60 -12.27 3.49
CA SER A 366 -15.32 -12.99 3.45
C SER A 366 -14.43 -12.28 2.44
N VAL A 367 -13.29 -11.76 2.86
CA VAL A 367 -12.40 -10.95 2.00
C VAL A 367 -10.99 -11.54 2.04
N GLN A 368 -10.39 -11.78 0.87
CA GLN A 368 -8.99 -12.13 0.75
C GLN A 368 -8.26 -11.08 -0.09
N VAL A 369 -7.19 -10.50 0.46
CA VAL A 369 -6.32 -9.61 -0.32
C VAL A 369 -5.41 -10.43 -1.20
N LEU A 370 -5.26 -10.01 -2.46
CA LEU A 370 -4.46 -10.66 -3.49
C LEU A 370 -3.51 -9.63 -4.12
N ARG A 371 -2.42 -10.10 -4.73
CA ARG A 371 -1.47 -9.21 -5.42
C ARG A 371 -0.69 -9.92 -6.53
N SER A 372 -0.04 -9.11 -7.35
CA SER A 372 0.98 -9.52 -8.31
C SER A 372 2.27 -8.77 -8.00
N VAL A 373 3.24 -9.45 -7.41
CA VAL A 373 4.53 -8.84 -7.02
C VAL A 373 5.68 -9.80 -7.26
N CYS A 374 6.86 -9.25 -7.54
CA CYS A 374 8.12 -9.97 -7.65
C CYS A 374 9.26 -9.16 -7.02
N ASP A 375 10.48 -9.70 -7.14
CA ASP A 375 11.73 -9.14 -6.62
C ASP A 375 11.83 -7.61 -6.79
N TRP A 376 11.85 -7.11 -8.02
CA TRP A 376 12.04 -5.67 -8.28
C TRP A 376 10.94 -4.79 -7.66
N SER A 377 9.74 -5.34 -7.43
CA SER A 377 8.56 -4.56 -7.05
C SER A 377 8.26 -4.52 -5.56
N ALA A 378 8.74 -5.51 -4.79
CA ALA A 378 8.44 -5.66 -3.36
C ALA A 378 9.51 -6.46 -2.57
N GLY A 379 10.63 -6.83 -3.20
CA GLY A 379 11.71 -7.61 -2.58
C GLY A 379 11.32 -9.05 -2.21
N VAL A 380 10.27 -9.60 -2.81
CA VAL A 380 9.86 -11.00 -2.59
C VAL A 380 10.81 -11.93 -3.34
N LYS A 381 11.07 -13.11 -2.77
CA LYS A 381 11.97 -14.07 -3.41
C LYS A 381 11.23 -14.88 -4.47
N THR A 382 10.00 -15.27 -4.16
CA THR A 382 9.13 -15.97 -5.09
C THR A 382 8.12 -14.97 -5.63
N THR A 383 7.97 -14.91 -6.95
CA THR A 383 6.93 -14.09 -7.57
C THR A 383 5.56 -14.58 -7.10
N GLU A 384 4.76 -13.66 -6.57
CA GLU A 384 3.38 -13.92 -6.19
C GLU A 384 2.46 -13.54 -7.35
N THR A 385 1.55 -14.46 -7.71
CA THR A 385 0.55 -14.31 -8.78
C THR A 385 -0.85 -14.63 -8.27
N SER A 386 -1.15 -14.26 -7.01
CA SER A 386 -2.37 -14.67 -6.33
C SER A 386 -3.65 -14.10 -6.97
N ILE A 387 -3.56 -12.95 -7.65
CA ILE A 387 -4.66 -12.43 -8.49
C ILE A 387 -4.99 -13.41 -9.64
N LEU A 388 -3.98 -13.88 -10.38
CA LEU A 388 -4.18 -14.82 -11.49
C LEU A 388 -4.77 -16.14 -10.99
N ASN A 389 -4.23 -16.67 -9.89
CA ASN A 389 -4.70 -17.91 -9.29
C ASN A 389 -6.18 -17.83 -8.88
N ALA A 390 -6.59 -16.71 -8.27
CA ALA A 390 -7.98 -16.48 -7.91
C ALA A 390 -8.87 -16.35 -9.15
N TYR A 391 -8.46 -15.60 -10.18
CA TYR A 391 -9.20 -15.52 -11.44
C TYR A 391 -9.45 -16.90 -12.04
N MET A 392 -8.42 -17.75 -12.11
CA MET A 392 -8.57 -19.13 -12.63
C MET A 392 -9.52 -19.95 -11.76
N ALA A 393 -9.37 -19.91 -10.44
CA ALA A 393 -10.22 -20.67 -9.52
C ALA A 393 -11.71 -20.24 -9.58
N GLU A 394 -11.98 -18.94 -9.66
CA GLU A 394 -13.35 -18.40 -9.78
C GLU A 394 -13.97 -18.76 -11.14
N ILE A 395 -13.20 -18.70 -12.23
CA ILE A 395 -13.67 -19.09 -13.57
C ILE A 395 -13.99 -20.59 -13.62
N GLU A 396 -13.10 -21.44 -13.09
CA GLU A 396 -13.26 -22.90 -13.10
C GLU A 396 -14.43 -23.37 -12.22
N SER A 397 -14.70 -22.67 -11.11
CA SER A 397 -15.76 -23.03 -10.18
C SER A 397 -17.12 -22.44 -10.53
N ALA A 398 -17.20 -21.49 -11.46
CA ALA A 398 -18.45 -20.83 -11.86
C ALA A 398 -19.49 -21.83 -12.39
N GLN A 399 -20.70 -21.81 -11.82
CA GLN A 399 -21.78 -22.76 -12.17
C GLN A 399 -22.81 -22.18 -13.15
N HIS A 400 -22.85 -20.85 -13.32
CA HIS A 400 -23.95 -20.18 -14.03
C HIS A 400 -23.47 -19.18 -15.08
N PHE A 401 -22.86 -18.08 -14.67
CA PHE A 401 -22.33 -17.07 -15.58
C PHE A 401 -21.13 -16.36 -14.96
N ILE A 402 -20.33 -15.74 -15.81
CA ILE A 402 -19.20 -14.90 -15.42
C ILE A 402 -19.41 -13.54 -16.10
N TYR A 403 -19.27 -12.47 -15.32
CA TYR A 403 -19.30 -11.10 -15.81
C TYR A 403 -17.91 -10.48 -15.69
N ILE A 404 -17.38 -9.94 -16.79
CA ILE A 404 -16.04 -9.35 -16.82
C ILE A 404 -16.13 -7.94 -17.40
N GLU A 405 -15.82 -6.95 -16.57
CA GLU A 405 -15.42 -5.61 -17.00
C GLU A 405 -13.91 -5.48 -16.79
N ASN A 406 -13.17 -5.22 -17.86
CA ASN A 406 -11.73 -5.04 -17.77
C ASN A 406 -11.23 -4.15 -18.92
N GLN A 407 -10.28 -3.26 -18.63
CA GLN A 407 -9.64 -2.42 -19.64
C GLN A 407 -8.95 -3.26 -20.72
N PHE A 408 -8.42 -4.42 -20.34
CA PHE A 408 -7.74 -5.33 -21.26
C PHE A 408 -8.38 -6.71 -21.23
N PHE A 409 -8.47 -7.34 -22.40
CA PHE A 409 -8.88 -8.73 -22.55
C PHE A 409 -7.87 -9.49 -23.42
N ILE A 410 -6.62 -9.50 -22.97
CA ILE A 410 -5.49 -10.15 -23.64
C ILE A 410 -5.12 -11.39 -22.83
N SER A 411 -5.38 -12.58 -23.39
CA SER A 411 -5.06 -13.88 -22.80
C SER A 411 -4.66 -14.87 -23.89
N SER A 412 -4.12 -16.04 -23.52
CA SER A 412 -3.78 -17.12 -24.45
C SER A 412 -4.95 -18.09 -24.60
N LEU A 413 -5.25 -18.49 -25.84
CA LEU A 413 -6.21 -19.56 -26.17
C LEU A 413 -5.58 -20.97 -26.16
N SER A 414 -4.32 -21.10 -25.73
CA SER A 414 -3.50 -22.31 -25.92
C SER A 414 -3.66 -23.32 -24.81
#